data_AF-A0A454VZN1-F1
#
_entry.id   AF-A0A454VZN1-F1
#
_cell.length_a   1.000
_cell.length_b   1.000
_cell.length_c   1.000
_cell.angle_alpha   90.00
_cell.angle_beta   90.00
_cell.angle_gamma   90.00
#
_symmetry.space_group_name_H-M   'P 1'
#
loop_
_entity.id
_entity.type
_entity.pdbx_description
1 polymer ?
#
loop_
_entity_poly.entity_id
_entity_poly.type
_entity_poly.pdbx_seq_one_letter_code
_entity_poly.pdbx_strand_id
1 'polypeptide(L)'
;MEPKDRHARHLAHAVRKPLLERASLSEESFAPLMAAAVYDPDPSFCRWFVEPAVYAFGRRRVMAALIDYLRTGTDAERAGAVRAWYSAHVPLHADRSPAYAPGGVRDPALDEARDIKAAWLEASLRVFAEATDLQMRHRVLLDLPTSRAAYPPSLHELLESTLAPARVHPDPHVRRWAAAADHKGV
;
A
#
# COMPACT_ATOMS: atom_id res chain seq x y z
N MET A 1 12.81 9.59 -21.12
CA MET A 1 13.16 8.38 -20.36
C MET A 1 14.61 8.09 -20.65
N GLU A 2 15.47 8.19 -19.65
CA GLU A 2 16.92 8.00 -19.86
C GLU A 2 17.22 6.55 -20.24
N PRO A 3 18.33 6.28 -20.95
CA PRO A 3 18.73 4.92 -21.32
C PRO A 3 18.85 3.96 -20.12
N LYS A 4 19.23 4.49 -18.95
CA LYS A 4 19.35 3.73 -17.69
C LYS A 4 18.00 3.26 -17.15
N ASP A 5 16.97 4.12 -17.21
CA ASP A 5 15.61 3.78 -16.79
C ASP A 5 15.02 2.64 -17.63
N ARG A 6 15.30 2.63 -18.94
CA ARG A 6 14.86 1.57 -19.84
C ARG A 6 15.51 0.23 -19.50
N HIS A 7 16.80 0.25 -19.17
CA HIS A 7 17.52 -0.96 -18.78
C HIS A 7 16.99 -1.54 -17.45
N ALA A 8 16.80 -0.69 -16.44
CA ALA A 8 16.20 -1.10 -15.16
C ALA A 8 14.82 -1.73 -15.34
N ARG A 9 13.98 -1.15 -16.22
CA ARG A 9 12.65 -1.69 -16.56
C ARG A 9 12.73 -3.05 -17.25
N HIS A 10 13.65 -3.23 -18.21
CA HIS A 10 13.85 -4.54 -18.84
C HIS A 10 14.30 -5.60 -17.83
N LEU A 11 15.20 -5.26 -16.91
CA LEU A 11 15.62 -6.16 -15.85
C LEU A 11 14.45 -6.51 -14.92
N ALA A 12 13.69 -5.52 -14.45
CA ALA A 12 12.52 -5.72 -13.60
C ALA A 12 11.48 -6.63 -14.26
N HIS A 13 11.21 -6.42 -15.55
CA HIS A 13 10.33 -7.28 -16.33
C HIS A 13 10.87 -8.71 -16.44
N ALA A 14 12.17 -8.85 -16.72
CA ALA A 14 12.83 -10.15 -16.89
C ALA A 14 12.85 -10.98 -15.60
N VAL A 15 12.96 -10.34 -14.42
CA VAL A 15 13.01 -11.06 -13.13
C VAL A 15 11.63 -11.38 -12.56
N ARG A 16 10.56 -10.67 -12.96
CA ARG A 16 9.21 -10.89 -12.41
C ARG A 16 8.72 -12.32 -12.59
N LYS A 17 8.79 -12.85 -13.81
CA LYS A 17 8.32 -14.22 -14.11
C LYS A 17 9.11 -15.28 -13.32
N PRO A 18 10.46 -15.29 -13.35
CA PRO A 18 11.25 -16.19 -12.51
C PRO A 18 10.94 -16.11 -11.02
N LEU A 19 10.61 -14.94 -10.47
CA LEU A 19 10.23 -14.81 -9.06
C LEU A 19 8.88 -15.47 -8.76
N LEU A 20 7.90 -15.34 -9.66
CA LEU A 20 6.56 -15.93 -9.49
C LEU A 20 6.54 -17.45 -9.68
N GLU A 21 7.38 -17.98 -10.56
CA GLU A 21 7.48 -19.43 -10.82
C GLU A 21 8.12 -20.22 -9.68
N ARG A 22 8.58 -19.54 -8.62
CA ARG A 22 9.13 -20.18 -7.42
C ARG A 22 8.03 -20.39 -6.38
N ALA A 23 8.05 -21.58 -5.76
CA ALA A 23 7.19 -21.88 -4.62
C ALA A 23 7.58 -21.09 -3.36
N SER A 24 8.86 -20.71 -3.24
CA SER A 24 9.37 -19.90 -2.14
C SER A 24 10.59 -19.07 -2.58
N LEU A 25 10.82 -17.98 -1.86
CA LEU A 25 12.02 -17.15 -1.95
C LEU A 25 12.75 -17.20 -0.60
N SER A 26 14.06 -16.93 -0.61
CA SER A 26 14.83 -16.78 0.63
C SER A 26 14.35 -15.56 1.42
N GLU A 27 14.39 -15.64 2.75
CA GLU A 27 14.05 -14.52 3.65
C GLU A 27 14.85 -13.24 3.33
N GLU A 28 16.11 -13.38 2.91
CA GLU A 28 16.97 -12.27 2.49
C GLU A 28 16.42 -11.49 1.29
N SER A 29 15.53 -12.09 0.49
CA SER A 29 14.92 -11.43 -0.66
C SER A 29 13.77 -10.50 -0.29
N PHE A 30 13.22 -10.60 0.93
CA PHE A 30 12.06 -9.80 1.34
C PHE A 30 12.38 -8.29 1.32
N ALA A 31 13.43 -7.87 2.03
CA ALA A 31 13.76 -6.45 2.14
C ALA A 31 14.13 -5.81 0.78
N PRO A 32 14.95 -6.43 -0.08
CA PRO A 32 15.21 -5.91 -1.43
C PRO A 32 13.95 -5.79 -2.30
N LEU A 33 13.02 -6.74 -2.23
CA LEU A 33 11.75 -6.67 -2.97
C LEU A 33 10.87 -5.52 -2.48
N MET A 34 10.77 -5.34 -1.15
CA MET A 34 10.02 -4.23 -0.57
C MET A 34 10.64 -2.88 -0.92
N ALA A 35 11.97 -2.77 -0.86
CA ALA A 35 12.67 -1.56 -1.27
C ALA A 35 12.43 -1.25 -2.76
N ALA A 36 12.58 -2.25 -3.65
CA ALA A 36 12.32 -2.07 -5.07
C ALA A 36 10.88 -1.61 -5.34
N ALA A 37 9.89 -2.20 -4.63
CA ALA A 37 8.49 -1.78 -4.73
C ALA A 37 8.27 -0.31 -4.31
N VAL A 38 8.87 0.11 -3.20
CA VAL A 38 8.66 1.45 -2.61
C VAL A 38 9.37 2.54 -3.40
N TYR A 39 10.60 2.27 -3.83
CA TYR A 39 11.41 3.27 -4.55
C TYR A 39 11.08 3.37 -6.04
N ASP A 40 10.29 2.44 -6.62
CA ASP A 40 9.87 2.55 -8.02
C ASP A 40 8.92 3.75 -8.22
N PRO A 41 9.26 4.72 -9.09
CA PRO A 41 8.43 5.89 -9.33
C PRO A 41 7.17 5.57 -10.16
N ASP A 42 7.12 4.44 -10.85
CA ASP A 42 6.01 4.05 -11.71
C ASP A 42 5.02 3.15 -10.96
N PRO A 43 3.76 3.58 -10.78
CA PRO A 43 2.75 2.79 -10.05
C PRO A 43 2.42 1.46 -10.76
N SER A 44 2.69 1.33 -12.05
CA SER A 44 2.48 0.06 -12.78
C SER A 44 3.63 -0.92 -12.56
N PHE A 45 4.85 -0.41 -12.32
CA PHE A 45 6.04 -1.25 -12.16
C PHE A 45 6.35 -1.62 -10.70
N CYS A 46 5.93 -0.82 -9.72
CA CYS A 46 6.03 -1.25 -8.32
C CYS A 46 5.32 -2.60 -8.10
N ARG A 47 4.22 -2.84 -8.84
CA ARG A 47 3.50 -4.13 -8.85
C ARG A 47 4.40 -5.32 -9.18
N TRP A 48 5.41 -5.15 -10.04
CA TRP A 48 6.30 -6.23 -10.45
C TRP A 48 7.18 -6.76 -9.31
N PHE A 49 7.32 -6.00 -8.23
CA PHE A 49 8.01 -6.40 -7.01
C PHE A 49 7.03 -6.76 -5.89
N VAL A 50 5.92 -6.03 -5.76
CA VAL A 50 4.88 -6.30 -4.76
C VAL A 50 4.22 -7.67 -5.00
N GLU A 51 3.84 -7.98 -6.23
CA GLU A 51 3.13 -9.23 -6.53
C GLU A 51 3.99 -10.45 -6.18
N PRO A 52 5.25 -10.60 -6.64
CA PRO A 52 6.10 -11.69 -6.17
C PRO A 52 6.31 -11.71 -4.65
N ALA A 53 6.40 -10.55 -3.99
CA ALA A 53 6.53 -10.48 -2.55
C ALA A 53 5.27 -11.03 -1.83
N VAL A 54 4.07 -10.73 -2.34
CA VAL A 54 2.82 -11.29 -1.80
C VAL A 54 2.78 -12.80 -1.99
N TYR A 55 3.13 -13.31 -3.18
CA TYR A 55 3.15 -14.75 -3.44
C TYR A 55 4.15 -15.51 -2.55
N ALA A 56 5.35 -14.95 -2.32
CA ALA A 56 6.40 -15.62 -1.56
C ALA A 56 6.23 -15.45 -0.04
N PHE A 57 5.95 -14.23 0.43
CA PHE A 57 6.01 -13.87 1.85
C PHE A 57 4.64 -13.60 2.48
N GLY A 58 3.60 -13.48 1.67
CA GLY A 58 2.21 -13.31 2.11
C GLY A 58 1.76 -11.89 2.20
N ARG A 59 0.47 -11.71 1.93
CA ARG A 59 -0.16 -10.40 1.90
C ARG A 59 0.00 -9.65 3.21
N ARG A 60 -0.19 -10.35 4.33
CA ARG A 60 -0.11 -9.76 5.67
C ARG A 60 1.24 -9.10 5.93
N ARG A 61 2.33 -9.82 5.64
CA ARG A 61 3.70 -9.33 5.89
C ARG A 61 4.08 -8.18 4.95
N VAL A 62 3.70 -8.28 3.68
CA VAL A 62 3.92 -7.19 2.70
C VAL A 62 3.20 -5.93 3.14
N MET A 63 1.90 -6.03 3.48
CA MET A 63 1.11 -4.89 3.91
C MET A 63 1.61 -4.28 5.22
N ALA A 64 2.04 -5.11 6.18
CA ALA A 64 2.65 -4.62 7.42
C ALA A 64 3.92 -3.80 7.13
N ALA A 65 4.80 -4.28 6.26
CA ALA A 65 5.99 -3.53 5.85
C ALA A 65 5.64 -2.20 5.16
N LEU A 66 4.60 -2.16 4.31
CA LEU A 66 4.12 -0.91 3.70
C LEU A 66 3.57 0.08 4.74
N ILE A 67 2.89 -0.40 5.77
CA ILE A 67 2.46 0.43 6.91
C ILE A 67 3.68 1.01 7.64
N ASP A 68 4.73 0.21 7.85
CA ASP A 68 5.94 0.68 8.50
C ASP A 68 6.62 1.78 7.68
N TYR A 69 6.77 1.61 6.36
CA TYR A 69 7.24 2.68 5.47
C TYR A 69 6.36 3.93 5.54
N LEU A 70 5.04 3.78 5.63
CA LEU A 70 4.13 4.92 5.76
C LEU A 70 4.32 5.66 7.09
N ARG A 71 4.59 4.94 8.18
CA ARG A 71 4.78 5.51 9.53
C ARG A 71 6.15 6.17 9.67
N THR A 72 7.21 5.47 9.32
CA THR A 72 8.60 5.86 9.70
C THR A 72 9.45 6.30 8.52
N GLY A 73 9.02 6.04 7.29
CA GLY A 73 9.79 6.37 6.09
C GLY A 73 9.87 7.85 5.81
N THR A 74 10.84 8.21 4.97
CA THR A 74 10.95 9.52 4.31
C THR A 74 9.74 9.80 3.42
N ASP A 75 9.54 11.04 2.99
CA ASP A 75 8.42 11.40 2.10
C ASP A 75 8.43 10.60 0.78
N ALA A 76 9.61 10.27 0.26
CA ALA A 76 9.76 9.43 -0.92
C ALA A 76 9.28 7.99 -0.65
N GLU A 77 9.63 7.43 0.50
CA GLU A 77 9.22 6.09 0.92
C GLU A 77 7.72 6.03 1.23
N ARG A 78 7.18 7.02 1.93
CA ARG A 78 5.73 7.15 2.20
C ARG A 78 4.94 7.20 0.90
N ALA A 79 5.39 8.01 -0.05
CA ALA A 79 4.79 8.09 -1.38
C ALA A 79 4.86 6.75 -2.13
N GLY A 80 5.99 6.05 -2.02
CA GLY A 80 6.19 4.71 -2.55
C GLY A 80 5.25 3.68 -1.95
N ALA A 81 5.10 3.69 -0.63
CA ALA A 81 4.24 2.79 0.11
C ALA A 81 2.78 2.93 -0.32
N VAL A 82 2.29 4.18 -0.48
CA VAL A 82 0.93 4.45 -0.97
C VAL A 82 0.73 3.88 -2.38
N ARG A 83 1.70 4.06 -3.31
CA ARG A 83 1.61 3.44 -4.65
C ARG A 83 1.57 1.92 -4.58
N ALA A 84 2.45 1.32 -3.77
CA ALA A 84 2.58 -0.13 -3.62
C ALA A 84 1.36 -0.77 -2.93
N TRP A 85 0.67 -0.04 -2.06
CA TRP A 85 -0.48 -0.50 -1.30
C TRP A 85 -1.61 -1.06 -2.17
N TYR A 86 -1.95 -0.37 -3.26
CA TYR A 86 -2.93 -0.86 -4.22
C TYR A 86 -2.52 -2.21 -4.83
N SER A 87 -1.25 -2.33 -5.21
CA SER A 87 -0.68 -3.58 -5.76
C SER A 87 -0.62 -4.71 -4.73
N ALA A 88 -0.63 -4.41 -3.44
CA ALA A 88 -0.66 -5.42 -2.39
C ALA A 88 -2.02 -6.12 -2.29
N HIS A 89 -3.06 -5.65 -2.99
CA HIS A 89 -4.41 -6.25 -3.02
C HIS A 89 -4.64 -7.19 -4.22
N VAL A 90 -3.61 -7.46 -5.02
CA VAL A 90 -3.75 -8.33 -6.21
C VAL A 90 -4.37 -9.69 -5.86
N PRO A 91 -5.32 -10.19 -6.66
CA PRO A 91 -5.85 -11.53 -6.52
C PRO A 91 -4.73 -12.57 -6.67
N LEU A 92 -4.81 -13.62 -5.86
CA LEU A 92 -3.85 -14.73 -5.89
C LEU A 92 -4.46 -15.87 -6.70
N HIS A 93 -3.67 -16.43 -7.61
CA HIS A 93 -4.12 -17.44 -8.54
C HIS A 93 -3.18 -18.65 -8.54
N ALA A 94 -3.77 -19.84 -8.61
CA ALA A 94 -3.07 -21.12 -8.60
C ALA A 94 -2.12 -21.31 -9.79
N ASP A 95 -2.41 -20.70 -10.94
CA ASP A 95 -1.61 -20.77 -12.17
C ASP A 95 -0.39 -19.84 -12.15
N ARG A 96 -0.30 -18.92 -11.17
CA ARG A 96 0.76 -17.90 -11.11
C ARG A 96 1.95 -18.30 -10.25
N SER A 97 1.75 -19.20 -9.29
CA SER A 97 2.83 -19.70 -8.44
C SER A 97 2.53 -21.12 -7.97
N PRO A 98 3.53 -22.03 -7.99
CA PRO A 98 3.36 -23.39 -7.46
C PRO A 98 2.90 -23.42 -5.99
N ALA A 99 3.14 -22.37 -5.22
CA ALA A 99 2.69 -22.27 -3.82
C ALA A 99 1.16 -22.31 -3.69
N TYR A 100 0.43 -21.84 -4.71
CA TYR A 100 -1.04 -21.75 -4.74
C TYR A 100 -1.68 -22.84 -5.61
N ALA A 101 -0.88 -23.71 -6.24
CA ALA A 101 -1.37 -24.83 -7.03
C ALA A 101 -2.00 -25.91 -6.13
N PRO A 102 -2.87 -26.79 -6.68
CA PRO A 102 -3.35 -27.96 -5.95
C PRO A 102 -2.18 -28.78 -5.39
N GLY A 103 -2.18 -29.03 -4.07
CA GLY A 103 -1.06 -29.68 -3.37
C GLY A 103 0.06 -28.74 -2.89
N GLY A 104 -0.07 -27.43 -3.13
CA GLY A 104 0.78 -26.41 -2.54
C GLY A 104 0.65 -26.36 -1.01
N VAL A 105 1.76 -26.04 -0.33
CA VAL A 105 1.88 -26.09 1.14
C VAL A 105 1.70 -24.69 1.78
N ARG A 106 0.98 -23.79 1.11
CA ARG A 106 0.85 -22.40 1.56
C ARG A 106 -0.07 -22.30 2.78
N ASP A 107 0.42 -21.64 3.83
CA ASP A 107 -0.37 -21.32 5.02
C ASP A 107 -1.35 -20.16 4.71
N PRO A 108 -2.69 -20.37 4.79
CA PRO A 108 -3.69 -19.33 4.57
C PRO A 108 -3.57 -18.15 5.55
N ALA A 109 -3.01 -18.34 6.74
CA ALA A 109 -2.84 -17.28 7.73
C ALA A 109 -1.93 -16.14 7.22
N LEU A 110 -1.06 -16.43 6.25
CA LEU A 110 -0.17 -15.44 5.65
C LEU A 110 -0.90 -14.45 4.74
N ASP A 111 -2.11 -14.78 4.28
CA ASP A 111 -2.93 -13.95 3.42
C ASP A 111 -4.10 -13.26 4.18
N GLU A 112 -4.31 -13.59 5.45
CA GLU A 112 -5.28 -12.93 6.32
C GLU A 112 -4.80 -11.54 6.73
N ALA A 113 -5.51 -10.50 6.25
CA ALA A 113 -5.12 -9.10 6.39
C ALA A 113 -6.29 -8.20 6.81
N ARG A 114 -7.35 -8.74 7.42
CA ARG A 114 -8.52 -7.93 7.84
C ARG A 114 -8.17 -6.84 8.86
N ASP A 115 -7.29 -7.13 9.81
CA ASP A 115 -6.81 -6.21 10.85
C ASP A 115 -5.86 -5.12 10.29
N ILE A 116 -5.10 -5.44 9.25
CA ILE A 116 -4.15 -4.53 8.59
C ILE A 116 -4.85 -3.27 8.08
N LYS A 117 -6.11 -3.37 7.61
CA LYS A 117 -6.86 -2.21 7.10
C LYS A 117 -7.00 -1.09 8.14
N ALA A 118 -7.27 -1.43 9.40
CA ALA A 118 -7.39 -0.43 10.45
C ALA A 118 -6.05 0.30 10.68
N ALA A 119 -4.94 -0.44 10.72
CA ALA A 119 -3.61 0.12 10.89
C ALA A 119 -3.19 1.02 9.71
N TRP A 120 -3.58 0.67 8.48
CA TRP A 120 -3.37 1.52 7.30
C TRP A 120 -4.14 2.83 7.37
N LEU A 121 -5.43 2.76 7.75
CA LEU A 121 -6.26 3.96 7.91
C LEU A 121 -5.70 4.90 8.98
N GLU A 122 -5.30 4.34 10.12
CA GLU A 122 -4.66 5.09 11.21
C GLU A 122 -3.38 5.79 10.75
N ALA A 123 -2.48 5.06 10.07
CA ALA A 123 -1.24 5.62 9.54
C ALA A 123 -1.51 6.71 8.48
N SER A 124 -2.49 6.49 7.60
CA SER A 124 -2.87 7.45 6.56
C SER A 124 -3.45 8.74 7.14
N LEU A 125 -4.30 8.66 8.17
CA LEU A 125 -4.84 9.82 8.87
C LEU A 125 -3.72 10.64 9.55
N ARG A 126 -2.77 9.98 10.21
CA ARG A 126 -1.61 10.65 10.81
C ARG A 126 -0.74 11.35 9.76
N VAL A 127 -0.40 10.65 8.68
CA VAL A 127 0.38 11.24 7.58
C VAL A 127 -0.36 12.42 6.97
N PHE A 128 -1.67 12.34 6.78
CA PHE A 128 -2.46 13.46 6.30
C PHE A 128 -2.38 14.68 7.25
N ALA A 129 -2.51 14.46 8.56
CA ALA A 129 -2.47 15.52 9.56
C ALA A 129 -1.09 16.18 9.67
N GLU A 130 -0.02 15.39 9.55
CA GLU A 130 1.38 15.83 9.72
C GLU A 130 2.00 16.40 8.44
N ALA A 131 1.59 15.92 7.26
CA ALA A 131 2.20 16.30 5.99
C ALA A 131 2.07 17.81 5.74
N THR A 132 3.18 18.47 5.44
CA THR A 132 3.22 19.86 4.97
C THR A 132 3.12 19.93 3.44
N ASP A 133 3.57 18.88 2.74
CA ASP A 133 3.42 18.73 1.30
C ASP A 133 1.97 18.38 0.92
N LEU A 134 1.36 19.24 0.11
CA LEU A 134 0.01 19.05 -0.42
C LEU A 134 -0.10 17.79 -1.30
N GLN A 135 0.96 17.43 -2.04
CA GLN A 135 0.96 16.22 -2.85
C GLN A 135 0.89 14.96 -1.97
N MET A 136 1.63 14.95 -0.86
CA MET A 136 1.54 13.85 0.11
C MET A 136 0.14 13.74 0.73
N ARG A 137 -0.49 14.86 1.10
CA ARG A 137 -1.90 14.87 1.57
C ARG A 137 -2.84 14.29 0.54
N HIS A 138 -2.72 14.69 -0.72
CA HIS A 138 -3.54 14.16 -1.81
C HIS A 138 -3.34 12.65 -2.00
N ARG A 139 -2.10 12.16 -1.91
CA ARG A 139 -1.80 10.73 -2.06
C ARG A 139 -2.53 9.88 -1.04
N VAL A 140 -2.42 10.19 0.26
CA VAL A 140 -3.11 9.41 1.29
C VAL A 140 -4.63 9.58 1.24
N LEU A 141 -5.11 10.75 0.80
CA LEU A 141 -6.54 11.01 0.68
C LEU A 141 -7.24 10.13 -0.37
N LEU A 142 -6.52 9.63 -1.37
CA LEU A 142 -7.05 8.65 -2.33
C LEU A 142 -7.45 7.32 -1.68
N ASP A 143 -6.78 6.92 -0.60
CA ASP A 143 -7.03 5.66 0.10
C ASP A 143 -7.89 5.85 1.38
N LEU A 144 -8.17 7.09 1.77
CA LEU A 144 -9.02 7.40 2.92
C LEU A 144 -10.51 7.35 2.52
N PRO A 145 -11.33 6.51 3.19
CA PRO A 145 -12.77 6.48 2.94
C PRO A 145 -13.43 7.83 3.16
N THR A 146 -14.43 8.14 2.34
CA THR A 146 -15.27 9.34 2.45
C THR A 146 -16.51 9.13 3.31
N SER A 147 -16.65 7.97 3.98
CA SER A 147 -17.78 7.67 4.86
C SER A 147 -17.27 7.30 6.24
N ARG A 148 -17.78 7.97 7.28
CA ARG A 148 -17.43 7.66 8.68
C ARG A 148 -17.69 6.21 9.06
N ALA A 149 -18.72 5.58 8.49
CA ALA A 149 -19.06 4.18 8.76
C ALA A 149 -17.99 3.18 8.27
N ALA A 150 -17.12 3.59 7.35
CA ALA A 150 -16.03 2.76 6.85
C ALA A 150 -14.80 2.74 7.79
N TYR A 151 -14.78 3.59 8.82
CA TYR A 151 -13.73 3.63 9.82
C TYR A 151 -14.12 2.81 11.06
N PRO A 152 -13.22 1.97 11.59
CA PRO A 152 -13.46 1.28 12.85
C PRO A 152 -13.66 2.30 13.99
N PRO A 153 -14.49 1.98 15.02
CA PRO A 153 -14.79 2.92 16.11
C PRO A 153 -13.56 3.49 16.82
N SER A 154 -12.50 2.68 16.94
CA SER A 154 -11.22 3.10 17.55
C SER A 154 -10.54 4.26 16.82
N LEU A 155 -10.87 4.53 15.56
CA LEU A 155 -10.30 5.62 14.77
C LEU A 155 -11.19 6.85 14.68
N HIS A 156 -12.38 6.84 15.28
CA HIS A 156 -13.33 7.96 15.14
C HIS A 156 -12.82 9.26 15.76
N GLU A 157 -12.08 9.19 16.87
CA GLU A 157 -11.47 10.37 17.48
C GLU A 157 -10.37 10.97 16.59
N LEU A 158 -9.48 10.13 16.05
CA LEU A 158 -8.45 10.55 15.11
C LEU A 158 -9.04 11.11 13.81
N LEU A 159 -10.13 10.50 13.32
CA LEU A 159 -10.85 11.01 12.16
C LEU A 159 -11.37 12.43 12.44
N GLU A 160 -12.07 12.65 13.55
CA GLU A 160 -12.62 13.98 13.87
C GLU A 160 -11.55 15.04 14.08
N SER A 161 -10.44 14.70 14.74
CA SER A 161 -9.31 15.63 14.91
C SER A 161 -8.66 16.00 13.57
N THR A 162 -8.71 15.08 12.59
CA THR A 162 -8.22 15.32 11.22
C THR A 162 -9.20 16.12 10.37
N LEU A 163 -10.52 15.90 10.54
CA LEU A 163 -11.57 16.60 9.82
C LEU A 163 -11.67 18.07 10.21
N ALA A 164 -11.49 18.42 11.49
CA ALA A 164 -11.59 19.78 11.98
C ALA A 164 -10.73 20.80 11.19
N PRO A 165 -9.41 20.61 11.01
CA PRO A 165 -8.60 21.49 10.16
C PRO A 165 -8.90 21.31 8.66
N ALA A 166 -9.31 20.12 8.22
CA ALA A 166 -9.61 19.85 6.81
C ALA A 166 -10.83 20.66 6.29
N ARG A 167 -11.83 20.92 7.15
CA ARG A 167 -13.05 21.70 6.80
C ARG A 167 -12.75 23.12 6.34
N VAL A 168 -11.74 23.77 6.92
CA VAL A 168 -11.33 25.16 6.61
C VAL A 168 -10.07 25.23 5.76
N HIS A 169 -9.58 24.10 5.25
CA HIS A 169 -8.34 24.02 4.50
C HIS A 169 -8.43 24.84 3.19
N PRO A 170 -7.36 25.53 2.75
CA PRO A 170 -7.39 26.33 1.51
C PRO A 170 -7.59 25.47 0.25
N ASP A 171 -7.12 24.21 0.26
CA ASP A 171 -7.32 23.27 -0.84
C ASP A 171 -8.78 22.76 -0.90
N PRO A 172 -9.48 22.90 -2.04
CA PRO A 172 -10.87 22.48 -2.19
C PRO A 172 -11.08 20.96 -2.19
N HIS A 173 -10.09 20.17 -2.60
CA HIS A 173 -10.18 18.71 -2.56
C HIS A 173 -10.19 18.20 -1.12
N VAL A 174 -9.33 18.77 -0.27
CA VAL A 174 -9.31 18.50 1.17
C VAL A 174 -10.65 18.85 1.82
N ARG A 175 -11.21 20.03 1.53
CA ARG A 175 -12.53 20.41 2.06
C ARG A 175 -13.65 19.47 1.60
N ARG A 176 -13.62 19.03 0.34
CA ARG A 176 -14.61 18.08 -0.21
C ARG A 176 -14.57 16.73 0.50
N TRP A 177 -13.36 16.20 0.75
CA TRP A 177 -13.22 14.97 1.53
C TRP A 177 -13.81 15.13 2.93
N ALA A 178 -13.50 16.24 3.60
CA ALA A 178 -14.01 16.50 4.94
C ALA A 178 -15.54 16.57 4.99
N ALA A 179 -16.15 17.32 4.05
CA ALA A 179 -17.60 17.42 3.93
C ALA A 179 -18.27 16.06 3.64
N ALA A 180 -17.64 15.22 2.81
CA ALA A 180 -18.17 13.89 2.50
C ALA A 180 -18.13 12.96 3.72
N ALA A 181 -17.02 12.96 4.47
CA ALA A 181 -16.86 12.13 5.67
C ALA A 181 -17.85 12.46 6.78
N ASP A 182 -18.30 13.72 6.86
CA ASP A 182 -19.29 14.21 7.83
C ASP A 182 -20.72 13.72 7.54
N HIS A 183 -21.03 13.38 6.28
CA HIS A 183 -22.33 12.80 5.95
C HIS A 183 -22.41 11.39 6.55
N LYS A 184 -23.09 11.30 7.71
CA LYS A 184 -23.61 10.03 8.22
C LYS A 184 -24.49 9.44 7.12
N GLY A 185 -23.99 8.41 6.44
CA GLY A 185 -24.77 7.67 5.46
C GLY A 185 -26.12 7.32 6.08
N VAL A 186 -27.19 7.67 5.36
CA VAL A 186 -28.56 7.27 5.70
C VAL A 186 -28.68 5.76 5.57
#